data_AF-A0A0D6QQU3-F1
#
_entry.id   AF-A0A0D6QQU3-F1
#
_cell.length_a   1.000
_cell.length_b   1.000
_cell.length_c   1.000
_cell.angle_alpha   90.00
_cell.angle_beta   90.00
_cell.angle_gamma   90.00
#
_symmetry.space_group_name_H-M   'P 1'
#
loop_
_entity.id
_entity.type
_entity.pdbx_description
1 polymer ?
#
loop_
_entity_poly.entity_id
_entity_poly.type
_entity_poly.pdbx_seq_one_letter_code
_entity_poly.pdbx_strand_id
1 'polypeptide(L)'
;MAAFSLRARPGAPASVPVAWDELGPRLRPERLGARTVPRRLARLGADPWAGYARAARPLTDAHLAAVGAAPAGEPARGGGRR
;
A
#
# COMPACT_ATOMS: atom_id res chain seq x y z
N MET A 1 -5.54 -9.88 -2.65
CA MET A 1 -4.23 -10.08 -1.98
C MET A 1 -4.00 -8.93 -1.00
N ALA A 2 -3.22 -9.13 0.05
CA ALA A 2 -3.04 -8.16 1.13
C ALA A 2 -1.55 -7.94 1.49
N ALA A 3 -1.24 -6.85 2.18
CA ALA A 3 0.09 -6.66 2.78
C ALA A 3 0.44 -7.84 3.69
N PHE A 4 1.72 -8.19 3.74
CA PHE A 4 2.29 -9.36 4.43
C PHE A 4 1.82 -10.73 3.92
N SER A 5 0.92 -10.81 2.93
CA SER A 5 0.58 -12.10 2.33
C SER A 5 1.79 -12.72 1.61
N LEU A 6 1.92 -14.04 1.75
CA LEU A 6 2.98 -14.83 1.12
C LEU A 6 2.64 -15.15 -0.35
N ARG A 7 3.68 -15.34 -1.16
CA ARG A 7 3.57 -15.86 -2.52
C ARG A 7 4.02 -17.31 -2.54
N ALA A 8 3.28 -18.15 -3.26
CA ALA A 8 3.64 -19.54 -3.54
C ALA A 8 4.79 -19.62 -4.57
N ARG A 9 5.98 -19.17 -4.16
CA ARG A 9 7.24 -19.19 -4.92
C ARG A 9 8.36 -19.66 -4.01
N PRO A 10 9.48 -20.20 -4.56
CA PRO A 10 10.64 -20.57 -3.76
C PRO A 10 11.07 -19.45 -2.81
N GLY A 11 11.35 -19.80 -1.55
CA GLY A 11 11.68 -18.83 -0.49
C GLY A 11 10.48 -18.14 0.17
N ALA A 12 9.24 -18.39 -0.31
CA ALA A 12 8.00 -17.81 0.19
C ALA A 12 8.10 -16.28 0.40
N PRO A 13 8.38 -15.49 -0.65
CA PRO A 13 8.46 -14.04 -0.54
C PRO A 13 7.09 -13.46 -0.15
N ALA A 14 7.11 -12.40 0.65
CA ALA A 14 5.96 -11.71 1.18
C ALA A 14 5.80 -10.33 0.54
N SER A 15 4.56 -9.85 0.42
CA SER A 15 4.26 -8.48 0.01
C SER A 15 4.49 -7.51 1.19
N VAL A 16 5.74 -7.12 1.45
CA VAL A 16 6.12 -6.35 2.64
C VAL A 16 6.09 -4.84 2.37
N PRO A 17 5.39 -4.04 3.20
CA PRO A 17 5.50 -2.58 3.16
C PRO A 17 6.93 -2.09 3.46
N VAL A 18 7.39 -1.11 2.70
CA VAL A 18 8.71 -0.48 2.81
C VAL A 18 8.57 1.04 2.80
N ALA A 19 9.52 1.74 3.43
CA ALA A 19 9.57 3.19 3.41
C ALA A 19 10.07 3.71 2.06
N TRP A 20 9.79 4.97 1.73
CA TRP A 20 10.28 5.60 0.51
C TRP A 20 11.81 5.57 0.41
N ASP A 21 12.52 5.78 1.51
CA ASP A 21 13.98 5.76 1.57
C ASP A 21 14.58 4.36 1.36
N GLU A 22 13.79 3.29 1.50
CA GLU A 22 14.22 1.92 1.20
C GLU A 22 14.14 1.61 -0.30
N LEU A 23 13.47 2.46 -1.10
CA LEU A 23 13.37 2.26 -2.54
C LEU A 23 14.68 2.63 -3.22
N GLY A 24 15.31 1.64 -3.85
CA GLY A 24 16.49 1.86 -4.66
C GLY A 24 17.07 0.57 -5.22
N PRO A 25 18.17 0.65 -5.99
CA PRO A 25 18.78 -0.49 -6.67
C PRO A 25 19.29 -1.61 -5.75
N ARG A 26 19.27 -1.40 -4.42
CA ARG A 26 19.69 -2.38 -3.40
C ARG A 26 18.51 -3.16 -2.82
N LEU A 27 17.26 -2.71 -3.02
CA LEU A 27 16.09 -3.45 -2.57
C LEU A 27 15.96 -4.77 -3.34
N ARG A 28 15.75 -5.86 -2.62
CA ARG A 28 15.62 -7.23 -3.16
C ARG A 28 14.31 -7.85 -2.65
N PRO A 29 13.18 -7.70 -3.36
CA PRO A 29 11.88 -8.17 -2.90
C PRO A 29 11.85 -9.67 -2.56
N GLU A 30 12.60 -10.48 -3.31
CA GLU A 30 12.75 -11.92 -3.10
C GLU A 30 13.40 -12.29 -1.76
N ARG A 31 14.12 -11.37 -1.12
CA ARG A 31 14.73 -11.59 0.21
C ARG A 31 13.76 -11.31 1.36
N LEU A 32 12.60 -10.71 1.09
CA LEU A 32 11.58 -10.40 2.09
C LEU A 32 10.56 -11.54 2.17
N GLY A 33 10.96 -12.68 2.75
CA GLY A 33 10.12 -13.89 2.82
C GLY A 33 9.82 -14.37 4.23
N ALA A 34 9.07 -15.48 4.34
CA ALA A 34 8.56 -16.00 5.60
C ALA A 34 9.62 -16.17 6.71
N ARG A 35 10.87 -16.49 6.34
CA ARG A 35 11.98 -16.68 7.29
C ARG A 35 12.72 -15.39 7.67
N THR A 36 12.64 -14.34 6.87
CA THR A 36 13.43 -13.12 7.05
C THR A 36 12.60 -11.95 7.58
N VAL A 37 11.31 -11.89 7.22
CA VAL A 37 10.40 -10.80 7.60
C VAL A 37 10.24 -10.66 9.12
N PRO A 38 10.08 -11.73 9.93
CA PRO A 38 9.98 -11.57 11.38
C PRO A 38 11.20 -10.85 11.99
N ARG A 39 12.41 -11.21 11.54
CA ARG A 39 13.65 -10.56 11.98
C ARG A 39 13.75 -9.12 11.51
N ARG A 40 13.24 -8.79 10.30
CA ARG A 40 13.15 -7.41 9.82
C ARG A 40 12.23 -6.59 10.72
N LEU A 41 11.02 -7.08 11.00
CA LEU A 41 10.03 -6.38 11.82
C LEU A 41 10.57 -6.09 13.22
N ALA A 42 11.26 -7.05 13.84
CA ALA A 42 11.90 -6.86 15.14
C ALA A 42 13.01 -5.79 15.16
N ARG A 43 13.57 -5.46 14.00
CA ARG A 43 14.63 -4.44 13.83
C ARG A 43 14.11 -3.10 13.35
N LEU A 44 12.86 -3.05 12.92
CA LEU A 44 12.27 -1.87 12.32
C LEU A 44 11.98 -0.88 13.44
N GLY A 45 12.58 0.31 13.38
CA GLY A 45 12.36 1.35 14.39
C GLY A 45 10.99 2.02 14.30
N ALA A 46 10.32 1.91 13.15
CA ALA A 46 8.99 2.47 12.90
C ALA A 46 8.26 1.66 11.82
N ASP A 47 6.93 1.70 11.84
CA ASP A 47 6.09 1.12 10.78
C ASP A 47 6.17 2.01 9.51
N PRO A 48 6.60 1.48 8.35
CA PRO A 48 6.62 2.22 7.08
C PRO A 48 5.25 2.71 6.62
N TRP A 49 4.18 2.09 7.13
CA TRP A 49 2.80 2.48 6.86
C TRP A 49 2.16 3.28 8.00
N ALA A 50 2.96 3.76 8.96
CA ALA A 50 2.49 4.71 9.95
C ALA A 50 1.77 5.89 9.25
N GLY A 51 0.49 6.09 9.60
CA GLY A 51 -0.36 7.12 9.00
C GLY A 51 -1.15 6.70 7.75
N TYR A 52 -1.07 5.45 7.28
CA TYR A 52 -1.78 4.97 6.07
C TYR A 52 -3.28 5.33 6.07
N ALA A 53 -4.01 4.99 7.13
CA ALA A 53 -5.45 5.30 7.21
C ALA A 53 -5.74 6.81 7.25
N ARG A 54 -4.87 7.58 7.91
CA ARG A 54 -4.97 9.05 7.98
C ARG A 54 -4.67 9.72 6.64
N ALA A 55 -3.90 9.07 5.78
CA ALA A 55 -3.52 9.61 4.49
C ALA A 55 -4.64 9.61 3.45
N ALA A 56 -5.82 9.04 3.75
CA ALA A 56 -6.97 9.04 2.83
C ALA A 56 -7.29 10.45 2.29
N ARG A 57 -7.47 10.55 0.96
CA ARG A 57 -7.86 11.78 0.25
C ARG A 57 -8.97 11.48 -0.76
N PRO A 58 -9.90 12.42 -0.98
CA PRO A 58 -10.87 12.29 -2.05
C PRO A 58 -10.19 12.39 -3.42
N LEU A 59 -10.72 11.66 -4.41
CA LEU A 59 -10.41 11.91 -5.82
C LEU A 59 -11.13 13.19 -6.25
N THR A 60 -10.41 14.08 -6.93
CA THR A 60 -10.96 15.35 -7.44
C THR A 60 -10.98 15.31 -8.95
N ASP A 61 -11.77 16.18 -9.59
CA ASP A 61 -11.81 16.27 -11.06
C ASP A 61 -10.45 16.61 -11.65
N ALA A 62 -9.61 17.38 -10.93
CA ALA A 62 -8.24 17.63 -11.34
C ALA A 62 -7.38 16.35 -11.36
N HIS A 63 -7.53 15.47 -10.36
CA HIS A 63 -6.85 14.16 -10.37
C HIS A 63 -7.33 13.29 -11.53
N LEU A 64 -8.64 13.30 -11.85
CA LEU A 64 -9.23 12.52 -12.93
C LEU A 64 -8.79 13.04 -14.31
N ALA A 65 -8.83 14.36 -14.51
CA ALA A 65 -8.37 15.00 -15.74
C ALA A 65 -6.87 14.73 -16.00
N ALA A 66 -6.04 14.73 -14.96
CA ALA A 66 -4.61 14.46 -15.09
C ALA A 66 -4.28 13.07 -15.65
N VAL A 67 -5.20 12.09 -15.49
CA VAL A 67 -5.05 10.72 -16.02
C VAL A 67 -5.99 10.42 -17.19
N GLY A 68 -6.69 11.43 -17.74
CA GLY A 68 -7.62 11.28 -18.86
C GLY A 68 -8.94 10.58 -18.51
N ALA A 69 -9.30 10.49 -17.23
CA ALA A 69 -10.57 9.94 -16.78
C ALA A 69 -11.68 11.01 -16.79
N ALA A 70 -12.91 10.61 -17.09
CA ALA A 70 -14.08 11.49 -16.98
C ALA A 70 -14.32 11.92 -15.53
N PRO A 71 -14.86 13.14 -15.29
CA PRO A 71 -15.16 13.61 -13.95
C PRO A 71 -16.11 12.67 -13.23
N ALA A 72 -15.98 12.57 -11.92
CA ALA A 72 -16.91 11.78 -11.14
C ALA A 72 -18.30 12.43 -11.27
N GLY A 73 -19.27 11.70 -11.81
CA GLY A 73 -20.67 12.15 -11.81
C GLY A 73 -21.12 12.51 -10.39
N GLU A 74 -22.12 13.40 -10.28
CA GLU A 74 -22.62 13.94 -9.01
C GLU A 74 -22.79 12.81 -7.97
N PRO A 75 -22.24 12.95 -6.74
CA PRO A 75 -22.39 11.91 -5.74
C PRO A 75 -23.88 11.70 -5.48
N ALA A 76 -24.34 10.44 -5.59
CA ALA A 76 -25.72 10.09 -5.33
C ALA A 76 -26.12 10.65 -3.96
N ARG A 77 -27.04 11.64 -3.94
CA ARG A 77 -27.56 12.24 -2.72
C ARG A 77 -28.06 11.10 -1.85
N GLY A 78 -27.42 10.90 -0.70
CA GLY A 78 -27.80 9.88 0.26
C GLY A 78 -29.26 10.04 0.62
N GLY A 79 -30.09 9.10 0.15
CA GLY A 79 -31.47 8.97 0.59
C GLY A 79 -31.46 8.66 2.08
N GLY A 80 -31.93 9.60 2.89
CA GLY A 80 -32.13 9.42 4.31
C GLY A 80 -32.99 8.19 4.56
N ARG A 81 -32.45 7.20 5.27
CA ARG A 81 -33.24 6.13 5.87
C ARG A 81 -33.66 6.60 7.25
N ARG A 82 -34.96 6.82 7.37
CA ARG A 82 -35.69 6.89 8.64
C ARG A 82 -35.58 5.56 9.38
#